data_AF-A0A7J5EM53-F1
#
_entry.id   AF-A0A7J5EM53-F1
#
_cell.length_a   1.000
_cell.length_b   1.000
_cell.length_c   1.000
_cell.angle_alpha   90.00
_cell.angle_beta   90.00
_cell.angle_gamma   90.00
#
_symmetry.space_group_name_H-M   'P 1'
#
loop_
_entity.id
_entity.type
_entity.pdbx_description
1 polymer ?
#
loop_
_entity_poly.entity_id
_entity_poly.type
_entity_poly.pdbx_seq_one_letter_code
_entity_poly.pdbx_strand_id
1 'polypeptide(L)'
;MAEILTLTNFENATLDQWQYALQQIYDKKNEKRQPSDMWLRTVSDASKVGEAARKGDAYEVMKYLVHTVSWVITTTNKLMTHQYNGLPSLQTYDGRSHTSLTQIILAKYPMICPVCQEKQCHCPIKRKDIEEADPIKRQQIKAANKETRRQKLLARQLELETDTNSPKSVADIAAMLDEIYKQVHYGESIQNITFHFLEEVGEVAWCLTSLDEGNQINPSDETPLNIQLADEIADVMAWSLAIVGKLANSATQTNRLMSVFHPIAQSTTEDKEISKKQKHNLLAQWLWSSFYDRDKLKICCPLCKEEPCICGKR
;
A
#
# COMPACT_ATOMS: atom_id res chain seq x y z
N MET A 1 2.50 -15.04 19.41
CA MET A 1 3.64 -15.11 18.47
C MET A 1 3.05 -15.19 17.08
N ALA A 2 3.51 -14.36 16.14
CA ALA A 2 3.05 -14.44 14.76
C ALA A 2 3.51 -15.77 14.13
N GLU A 3 2.66 -16.38 13.33
CA GLU A 3 3.00 -17.58 12.55
C GLU A 3 4.12 -17.25 11.54
N ILE A 4 5.08 -18.16 11.39
CA ILE A 4 6.19 -18.00 10.45
C ILE A 4 5.68 -18.18 9.01
N LEU A 5 6.17 -17.36 8.08
CA LEU A 5 5.88 -17.52 6.66
C LEU A 5 6.56 -18.78 6.12
N THR A 6 5.79 -19.63 5.46
CA THR A 6 6.20 -20.91 4.88
C THR A 6 5.74 -21.01 3.42
N LEU A 7 6.31 -21.98 2.70
CA LEU A 7 5.92 -22.26 1.31
C LEU A 7 4.41 -22.56 1.17
N THR A 8 3.78 -23.08 2.22
CA THR A 8 2.38 -23.49 2.21
C THR A 8 1.40 -22.40 2.65
N ASN A 9 1.86 -21.31 3.27
CA ASN A 9 0.97 -20.27 3.81
C ASN A 9 1.20 -18.85 3.25
N PHE A 10 2.31 -18.57 2.55
CA PHE A 10 2.68 -17.20 2.19
C PHE A 10 1.63 -16.46 1.34
N GLU A 11 0.86 -17.17 0.51
CA GLU A 11 -0.18 -16.57 -0.34
C GLU A 11 -1.38 -16.05 0.47
N ASN A 12 -1.71 -16.71 1.57
CA ASN A 12 -2.82 -16.31 2.45
C ASN A 12 -2.30 -15.59 3.71
N ALA A 13 -1.00 -15.30 3.77
CA ALA A 13 -0.41 -14.66 4.93
C ALA A 13 -0.95 -13.23 5.08
N THR A 14 -1.21 -12.85 6.33
CA THR A 14 -1.65 -11.50 6.67
C THR A 14 -0.55 -10.49 6.37
N LEU A 15 -0.92 -9.25 6.07
CA LEU A 15 0.06 -8.18 5.93
C LEU A 15 0.86 -7.99 7.24
N ASP A 16 0.25 -8.26 8.39
CA ASP A 16 0.91 -8.23 9.70
C ASP A 16 1.94 -9.35 9.86
N GLN A 17 1.68 -10.55 9.31
CA GLN A 17 2.67 -11.63 9.24
C GLN A 17 3.86 -11.23 8.36
N TRP A 18 3.62 -10.63 7.19
CA TRP A 18 4.68 -10.07 6.35
C TRP A 18 5.48 -8.98 7.06
N GLN A 19 4.78 -8.09 7.78
CA GLN A 19 5.38 -7.01 8.55
C GLN A 19 6.30 -7.55 9.65
N TYR A 20 5.84 -8.54 10.42
CA TYR A 20 6.64 -9.22 11.43
C TYR A 20 7.87 -9.91 10.82
N ALA A 21 7.68 -10.62 9.71
CA ALA A 21 8.75 -11.40 9.10
C ALA A 21 9.86 -10.48 8.53
N LEU A 22 9.49 -9.37 7.88
CA LEU A 22 10.45 -8.34 7.45
C LEU A 22 11.11 -7.61 8.63
N GLN A 23 10.42 -7.45 9.76
CA GLN A 23 11.02 -6.95 10.98
C GLN A 23 12.16 -7.85 11.43
N GLN A 24 11.98 -9.18 11.49
CA GLN A 24 13.05 -10.11 11.90
C GLN A 24 14.32 -9.98 11.04
N ILE A 25 14.15 -9.69 9.75
CA ILE A 25 15.28 -9.48 8.84
C ILE A 25 16.01 -8.17 9.15
N TYR A 26 15.28 -7.07 9.36
CA TYR A 26 15.87 -5.73 9.31
C TYR A 26 15.98 -4.98 10.64
N ASP A 27 15.29 -5.41 11.69
CA ASP A 27 15.17 -4.68 12.97
C ASP A 27 16.52 -4.33 13.59
N LYS A 28 17.38 -5.34 13.78
CA LYS A 28 18.75 -5.17 14.31
C LYS A 28 19.59 -4.18 13.49
N LYS A 29 19.36 -4.10 12.18
CA LYS A 29 20.10 -3.19 11.29
C LYS A 29 19.52 -1.78 11.30
N ASN A 30 18.21 -1.66 11.48
CA ASN A 30 17.47 -0.41 11.47
C ASN A 30 17.38 0.23 12.86
N GLU A 31 17.81 -0.46 13.92
CA GLU A 31 17.83 0.04 15.30
C GLU A 31 18.41 1.47 15.40
N LYS A 32 19.51 1.73 14.70
CA LYS A 32 20.23 3.02 14.75
C LYS A 32 19.85 4.00 13.63
N ARG A 33 18.95 3.62 12.72
CA ARG A 33 18.58 4.47 11.57
C ARG A 33 17.37 5.31 11.92
N GLN A 34 17.35 6.55 11.44
CA GLN A 34 16.14 7.36 11.50
C GLN A 34 15.15 6.89 10.43
N PRO A 35 13.83 6.91 10.70
CA PRO A 35 12.78 6.72 9.71
C PRO A 35 13.00 7.47 8.40
N SER A 36 13.40 8.75 8.44
CA SER A 36 13.72 9.53 7.23
C SER A 36 14.86 8.92 6.41
N ASP A 37 15.97 8.51 7.04
CA ASP A 37 17.08 7.79 6.39
C ASP A 37 16.64 6.46 5.77
N MET A 38 15.72 5.76 6.44
CA MET A 38 15.14 4.52 5.94
C MET A 38 14.27 4.79 4.71
N TRP A 39 13.44 5.84 4.77
CA TRP A 39 12.53 6.23 3.69
C TRP A 39 13.25 6.68 2.42
N LEU A 40 14.48 7.21 2.52
CA LEU A 40 15.30 7.47 1.33
C LEU A 40 15.52 6.23 0.46
N ARG A 41 15.48 5.02 1.04
CA ARG A 41 15.52 3.76 0.28
C ARG A 41 14.20 3.51 -0.46
N THR A 42 13.07 3.80 0.19
CA THR A 42 11.74 3.80 -0.45
C THR A 42 11.73 4.74 -1.65
N VAL A 43 12.16 5.99 -1.49
CA VAL A 43 12.22 6.99 -2.58
C VAL A 43 13.12 6.52 -3.73
N SER A 44 14.30 6.01 -3.40
CA SER A 44 15.24 5.46 -4.40
C SER A 44 14.60 4.35 -5.23
N ASP A 45 13.98 3.35 -4.61
CA ASP A 45 13.40 2.24 -5.36
C ASP A 45 12.09 2.63 -6.06
N ALA A 46 11.28 3.50 -5.47
CA ALA A 46 10.08 4.08 -6.10
C ALA A 46 10.43 4.81 -7.40
N SER A 47 11.50 5.61 -7.41
CA SER A 47 11.94 6.30 -8.63
C SER A 47 12.27 5.34 -9.79
N LYS A 48 12.78 4.15 -9.47
CA LYS A 48 13.06 3.09 -10.45
C LYS A 48 11.77 2.41 -10.93
N VAL A 49 10.75 2.30 -10.08
CA VAL A 49 9.38 1.90 -10.49
C VAL A 49 8.87 2.90 -11.54
N GLY A 50 8.99 4.20 -11.29
CA GLY A 50 8.64 5.26 -12.24
C GLY A 50 9.34 5.13 -13.59
N GLU A 51 10.67 4.99 -13.57
CA GLU A 51 11.47 4.84 -14.78
C GLU A 51 11.14 3.55 -15.55
N ALA A 52 10.90 2.43 -14.86
CA ALA A 52 10.49 1.17 -15.47
C ALA A 52 9.08 1.26 -16.10
N ALA A 53 8.12 1.88 -15.40
CA ALA A 53 6.77 2.10 -15.91
C ALA A 53 6.77 2.99 -17.17
N ARG A 54 7.60 4.04 -17.18
CA ARG A 54 7.82 4.89 -18.35
C ARG A 54 8.35 4.10 -19.55
N LYS A 55 9.22 3.12 -19.31
CA LYS A 55 9.78 2.22 -20.34
C LYS A 55 8.84 1.07 -20.74
N GLY A 56 7.73 0.87 -20.02
CA GLY A 56 6.84 -0.27 -20.22
C GLY A 56 7.43 -1.62 -19.77
N ASP A 57 8.44 -1.61 -18.89
CA ASP A 57 9.09 -2.82 -18.38
C ASP A 57 8.36 -3.34 -17.13
N ALA A 58 7.34 -4.18 -17.34
CA ALA A 58 6.52 -4.72 -16.26
C ALA A 58 7.31 -5.55 -15.24
N TYR A 59 8.38 -6.22 -15.66
CA TYR A 59 9.22 -7.04 -14.77
C TYR A 59 10.02 -6.15 -13.82
N GLU A 60 10.71 -5.14 -14.35
CA GLU A 60 11.46 -4.19 -13.51
C GLU A 60 10.53 -3.35 -12.63
N VAL A 61 9.31 -3.00 -13.10
CA VAL A 61 8.27 -2.37 -12.24
C VAL A 61 8.01 -3.24 -11.02
N MET A 62 7.66 -4.52 -11.19
CA MET A 62 7.35 -5.41 -10.07
C MET A 62 8.55 -5.62 -9.14
N LYS A 63 9.73 -5.86 -9.71
CA LYS A 63 10.98 -6.03 -8.96
C LYS A 63 11.26 -4.84 -8.05
N TYR A 64 11.24 -3.62 -8.57
CA TYR A 64 11.49 -2.43 -7.75
C TYR A 64 10.33 -2.10 -6.81
N LEU A 65 9.10 -2.40 -7.19
CA LEU A 65 7.93 -2.17 -6.34
C LEU A 65 7.98 -3.03 -5.07
N VAL A 66 8.40 -4.29 -5.19
CA VAL A 66 8.53 -5.21 -4.06
C VAL A 66 9.59 -4.72 -3.06
N HIS A 67 10.72 -4.23 -3.56
CA HIS A 67 11.72 -3.58 -2.71
C HIS A 67 11.18 -2.33 -2.04
N THR A 68 10.44 -1.51 -2.78
CA THR A 68 9.80 -0.30 -2.25
C THR A 68 8.83 -0.64 -1.12
N VAL A 69 7.90 -1.58 -1.34
CA VAL A 69 6.95 -2.06 -0.32
C VAL A 69 7.67 -2.63 0.90
N SER A 70 8.77 -3.35 0.73
CA SER A 70 9.56 -3.84 1.86
C SER A 70 10.16 -2.71 2.72
N TRP A 71 10.58 -1.61 2.09
CA TRP A 71 11.05 -0.41 2.80
C TRP A 71 9.90 0.37 3.45
N VAL A 72 8.73 0.42 2.84
CA VAL A 72 7.52 0.97 3.47
C VAL A 72 7.23 0.20 4.76
N ILE A 73 7.08 -1.12 4.68
CA ILE A 73 6.79 -1.99 5.82
C ILE A 73 7.82 -1.83 6.94
N THR A 74 9.12 -1.87 6.60
CA THR A 74 10.18 -1.76 7.61
C THR A 74 10.28 -0.37 8.24
N THR A 75 9.96 0.69 7.49
CA THR A 75 9.89 2.06 8.03
C THR A 75 8.66 2.22 8.93
N THR A 76 7.51 1.69 8.52
CA THR A 76 6.30 1.66 9.36
C THR A 76 6.54 0.91 10.68
N ASN A 77 7.23 -0.24 10.63
CA ASN A 77 7.66 -0.95 11.84
C ASN A 77 8.46 -0.06 12.79
N LYS A 78 9.44 0.68 12.26
CA LYS A 78 10.29 1.60 13.05
C LYS A 78 9.46 2.70 13.70
N LEU A 79 8.49 3.27 12.97
CA LEU A 79 7.58 4.31 13.45
C LEU A 79 6.59 3.81 14.50
N MET A 80 6.24 2.52 14.49
CA MET A 80 5.34 1.91 15.47
C MET A 80 6.04 1.54 16.78
N THR A 81 7.31 1.13 16.74
CA THR A 81 8.02 0.62 17.93
C THR A 81 8.75 1.69 18.72
N HIS A 82 9.04 2.85 18.12
CA HIS A 82 9.80 3.92 18.78
C HIS A 82 8.98 5.21 18.86
N GLN A 83 9.11 5.92 19.98
CA GLN A 83 8.78 7.34 20.02
C GLN A 83 9.78 8.07 19.11
N TYR A 84 9.31 8.46 17.92
CA TYR A 84 10.11 9.21 16.97
C TYR A 84 10.03 10.69 17.30
N ASN A 85 11.15 11.33 17.63
CA ASN A 85 11.23 12.75 17.99
C ASN A 85 10.21 13.21 19.05
N GLY A 86 9.90 12.34 20.02
CA GLY A 86 8.93 12.63 21.08
C GLY A 86 7.46 12.63 20.61
N LEU A 87 7.20 12.26 19.36
CA LEU A 87 5.84 12.06 18.87
C LEU A 87 5.24 10.79 19.46
N PRO A 88 3.91 10.80 19.71
CA PRO A 88 3.19 9.55 19.92
C PRO A 88 3.36 8.64 18.70
N SER A 89 3.17 7.34 18.92
CA SER A 89 3.05 6.34 17.85
C SER A 89 2.13 6.83 16.72
N LEU A 90 2.27 6.28 15.51
CA LEU A 90 1.34 6.54 14.41
C LEU A 90 -0.12 6.42 14.88
N GLN A 91 -0.89 7.48 14.63
CA GLN A 91 -2.32 7.57 14.97
C GLN A 91 -3.10 7.73 13.69
N THR A 92 -4.41 7.45 13.74
CA THR A 92 -5.32 7.86 12.65
C THR A 92 -6.36 8.84 13.18
N TYR A 93 -7.29 9.32 12.35
CA TYR A 93 -8.31 10.31 12.73
C TYR A 93 -9.25 9.89 13.88
N ASP A 94 -9.29 8.60 14.20
CA ASP A 94 -9.99 8.06 15.36
C ASP A 94 -9.24 8.30 16.68
N GLY A 95 -8.03 8.86 16.63
CA GLY A 95 -7.18 9.13 17.78
C GLY A 95 -6.53 7.89 18.40
N ARG A 96 -6.69 6.72 17.78
CA ARG A 96 -6.13 5.46 18.29
C ARG A 96 -4.72 5.24 17.76
N SER A 97 -3.87 4.70 18.62
CA SER A 97 -2.56 4.18 18.22
C SER A 97 -2.75 2.88 17.44
N HIS A 98 -2.23 2.86 16.21
CA HIS A 98 -2.28 1.66 15.38
C HIS A 98 -1.00 0.85 15.54
N THR A 99 -1.15 -0.46 15.68
CA THR A 99 -0.06 -1.38 15.95
C THR A 99 0.36 -2.16 14.70
N SER A 100 -0.35 -2.01 13.58
CA SER A 100 0.00 -2.67 12.33
C SER A 100 -0.37 -1.88 11.07
N LEU A 101 0.32 -2.17 9.96
CA LEU A 101 0.06 -1.55 8.67
C LEU A 101 -1.34 -1.90 8.14
N THR A 102 -1.86 -3.10 8.45
CA THR A 102 -3.25 -3.46 8.13
C THR A 102 -4.23 -2.48 8.77
N GLN A 103 -4.02 -2.13 10.04
CA GLN A 103 -4.90 -1.20 10.74
C GLN A 103 -4.80 0.23 10.16
N ILE A 104 -3.60 0.68 9.81
CA ILE A 104 -3.40 1.98 9.11
C ILE A 104 -4.18 2.02 7.79
N ILE A 105 -4.06 0.98 6.97
CA ILE A 105 -4.77 0.89 5.69
C ILE A 105 -6.29 0.87 5.93
N LEU A 106 -6.78 0.04 6.86
CA LEU A 106 -8.20 -0.08 7.15
C LEU A 106 -8.81 1.17 7.79
N ALA A 107 -8.02 1.94 8.52
CA ALA A 107 -8.45 3.23 9.03
C ALA A 107 -8.72 4.20 7.87
N LYS A 108 -7.82 4.31 6.89
CA LYS A 108 -8.04 5.18 5.72
C LYS A 108 -9.07 4.60 4.74
N TYR A 109 -9.08 3.29 4.57
CA TYR A 109 -9.88 2.54 3.59
C TYR A 109 -10.76 1.47 4.26
N PRO A 110 -11.83 1.85 4.99
CA PRO A 110 -12.68 0.89 5.68
C PRO A 110 -13.68 0.24 4.71
N MET A 111 -13.21 -0.37 3.62
CA MET A 111 -14.01 -0.91 2.51
C MET A 111 -14.87 0.11 1.73
N ILE A 112 -14.60 1.40 1.89
CA ILE A 112 -15.25 2.48 1.13
C ILE A 112 -14.20 3.50 0.71
N CYS A 113 -14.47 4.25 -0.37
CA CYS A 113 -13.59 5.35 -0.77
C CYS A 113 -13.58 6.43 0.32
N PRO A 114 -12.40 6.87 0.81
CA PRO A 114 -12.33 7.89 1.83
C PRO A 114 -13.00 9.18 1.34
N VAL A 115 -12.86 9.54 0.06
CA VAL A 115 -13.33 10.81 -0.50
C VAL A 115 -14.84 10.84 -0.74
N CYS A 116 -15.37 9.94 -1.57
CA CYS A 116 -16.80 9.94 -1.90
C CYS A 116 -17.66 9.05 -1.01
N GLN A 117 -17.05 8.24 -0.13
CA GLN A 117 -17.71 7.41 0.89
C GLN A 117 -18.60 6.29 0.36
N GLU A 118 -18.40 5.94 -0.90
CA GLU A 118 -19.11 4.86 -1.57
C GLU A 118 -18.22 3.62 -1.61
N LYS A 119 -18.84 2.44 -1.67
CA LYS A 119 -18.11 1.18 -1.88
C LYS A 119 -17.33 1.17 -3.19
N GLN A 120 -17.87 1.80 -4.24
CA GLN A 120 -17.19 1.99 -5.51
C GLN A 120 -16.96 3.49 -5.72
N CYS A 121 -15.72 3.86 -6.02
CA CYS A 121 -15.30 5.24 -6.12
C CYS A 121 -15.92 5.90 -7.37
N HIS A 122 -16.61 7.01 -7.15
CA HIS A 122 -17.14 7.88 -8.19
C HIS A 122 -16.51 9.28 -8.16
N CYS A 123 -15.36 9.43 -7.49
CA CYS A 123 -14.69 10.72 -7.33
C CYS A 123 -14.35 11.41 -8.65
N PRO A 124 -13.87 10.73 -9.72
CA PRO A 124 -13.60 11.42 -10.97
C PRO A 124 -14.82 12.10 -11.58
N ILE A 125 -16.00 11.47 -11.46
CA ILE A 125 -17.27 12.03 -11.94
C ILE A 125 -17.66 13.23 -11.07
N LYS A 126 -17.72 13.04 -9.75
CA LYS A 126 -18.09 14.10 -8.80
C LYS A 126 -17.11 15.28 -8.82
N ARG A 127 -15.83 15.05 -9.10
CA ARG A 127 -14.79 16.08 -9.16
C ARG A 127 -15.09 17.10 -10.24
N LYS A 128 -15.55 16.65 -11.41
CA LYS A 128 -15.97 17.51 -12.52
C LYS A 128 -17.12 18.41 -12.09
N ASP A 129 -18.16 17.85 -11.47
CA ASP A 129 -19.32 18.61 -10.99
C ASP A 129 -18.92 19.68 -9.94
N ILE A 130 -17.95 19.36 -9.08
CA ILE A 130 -17.43 20.28 -8.04
C ILE A 130 -16.51 21.35 -8.63
N GLU A 131 -15.74 21.03 -9.67
CA GLU A 131 -14.86 21.97 -10.39
C GLU A 131 -15.65 22.98 -11.22
N GLU A 132 -16.82 22.59 -11.72
CA GLU A 132 -17.75 23.45 -12.46
C GLU A 132 -18.64 24.33 -11.55
N ALA A 133 -18.69 24.05 -10.24
CA ALA A 133 -19.42 24.87 -9.27
C ALA A 133 -18.72 26.20 -8.97
N ASP A 134 -19.49 27.22 -8.57
CA ASP A 134 -18.92 28.50 -8.13
C ASP A 134 -18.04 28.33 -6.87
N PRO A 135 -17.01 29.18 -6.66
CA PRO A 135 -16.05 29.02 -5.56
C PRO A 135 -16.68 28.96 -4.17
N ILE A 136 -17.78 29.70 -3.93
CA ILE A 136 -18.46 29.75 -2.64
C ILE A 136 -19.16 28.43 -2.38
N LYS A 137 -19.95 27.95 -3.34
CA LYS A 137 -20.62 26.65 -3.27
C LYS A 137 -19.61 25.51 -3.16
N ARG A 138 -18.47 25.60 -3.86
CA ARG A 138 -17.36 24.63 -3.77
C ARG A 138 -16.80 24.55 -2.35
N GLN A 139 -16.58 25.70 -1.68
CA GLN A 139 -16.10 25.74 -0.30
C GLN A 139 -17.15 25.19 0.68
N GLN A 140 -18.42 25.55 0.49
CA GLN A 140 -19.53 25.05 1.32
C GLN A 140 -19.68 23.53 1.22
N ILE A 141 -19.64 22.97 -0.01
CA ILE A 141 -19.67 21.53 -0.26
C ILE A 141 -18.49 20.85 0.44
N LYS A 142 -17.27 21.40 0.33
CA LYS A 142 -16.08 20.83 0.99
C LYS A 142 -16.21 20.82 2.50
N ALA A 143 -16.68 21.91 3.11
CA ALA A 143 -16.80 22.03 4.56
C ALA A 143 -17.88 21.10 5.13
N ALA A 144 -19.10 21.13 4.57
CA ALA A 144 -20.21 20.29 5.00
C ALA A 144 -19.87 18.80 4.87
N ASN A 145 -19.16 18.42 3.81
CA ASN A 145 -18.78 17.04 3.60
C ASN A 145 -17.66 16.56 4.54
N LYS A 146 -16.80 17.42 5.10
CA LYS A 146 -15.64 16.96 5.90
C LYS A 146 -16.06 16.21 7.17
N GLU A 147 -16.99 16.76 7.96
CA GLU A 147 -17.40 16.14 9.23
C GLU A 147 -18.29 14.92 9.01
N THR A 148 -19.30 15.01 8.14
CA THR A 148 -20.09 13.84 7.73
C THR A 148 -19.18 12.76 7.15
N ARG A 149 -18.11 13.17 6.45
CA ARG A 149 -17.15 12.22 5.88
C ARG A 149 -16.45 11.43 6.97
N ARG A 150 -15.93 12.16 7.95
CA ARG A 150 -15.27 11.59 9.12
C ARG A 150 -16.18 10.61 9.87
N GLN A 151 -17.43 11.01 10.15
CA GLN A 151 -18.36 10.18 10.93
C GLN A 151 -18.67 8.83 10.26
N LYS A 152 -18.91 8.81 8.95
CA LYS A 152 -19.15 7.55 8.23
C LYS A 152 -17.91 6.66 8.17
N LEU A 153 -16.72 7.23 8.02
CA LEU A 153 -15.47 6.46 8.06
C LEU A 153 -15.28 5.80 9.43
N LEU A 154 -15.47 6.57 10.51
CA LEU A 154 -15.42 6.05 11.88
C LEU A 154 -16.45 4.95 12.13
N ALA A 155 -17.70 5.15 11.71
CA ALA A 155 -18.75 4.14 11.84
C ALA A 155 -18.35 2.83 11.15
N ARG A 156 -17.78 2.93 9.94
CA ARG A 156 -17.38 1.75 9.17
C ARG A 156 -16.15 1.05 9.74
N GLN A 157 -15.21 1.79 10.34
CA GLN A 157 -14.09 1.22 11.09
C GLN A 157 -14.58 0.40 12.29
N LEU A 158 -15.53 0.93 13.05
CA LEU A 158 -16.11 0.22 14.21
C LEU A 158 -16.80 -1.07 13.80
N GLU A 159 -17.51 -1.07 12.66
CA GLU A 159 -18.09 -2.30 12.11
C GLU A 159 -17.01 -3.35 11.79
N LEU A 160 -15.92 -2.92 11.14
CA LEU A 160 -14.82 -3.79 10.72
C LEU A 160 -14.05 -4.45 11.87
N GLU A 161 -13.98 -3.81 13.04
CA GLU A 161 -13.31 -4.37 14.22
C GLU A 161 -13.97 -5.64 14.73
N THR A 162 -15.29 -5.76 14.51
CA THR A 162 -16.07 -6.93 14.89
C THR A 162 -16.28 -7.91 13.73
N ASP A 163 -15.91 -7.52 12.51
CA ASP A 163 -16.11 -8.33 11.31
C ASP A 163 -15.00 -9.37 11.15
N THR A 164 -15.40 -10.65 11.22
CA THR A 164 -14.49 -11.77 10.97
C THR A 164 -13.98 -11.80 9.53
N ASN A 165 -14.67 -11.14 8.59
CA ASN A 165 -14.33 -11.02 7.17
C ASN A 165 -13.54 -9.75 6.84
N SER A 166 -13.11 -8.99 7.84
CA SER A 166 -12.20 -7.85 7.61
C SER A 166 -10.94 -8.33 6.86
N PRO A 167 -10.49 -7.60 5.81
CA PRO A 167 -9.40 -8.07 4.96
C PRO A 167 -8.07 -8.02 5.74
N LYS A 168 -7.35 -9.15 5.74
CA LYS A 168 -6.12 -9.32 6.54
C LYS A 168 -4.92 -9.66 5.69
N SER A 169 -5.09 -10.47 4.64
CA SER A 169 -4.00 -10.82 3.72
C SER A 169 -3.70 -9.70 2.74
N VAL A 170 -2.49 -9.72 2.17
CA VAL A 170 -2.10 -8.81 1.08
C VAL A 170 -3.12 -8.92 -0.07
N ALA A 171 -3.60 -10.13 -0.35
CA ALA A 171 -4.59 -10.39 -1.39
C ALA A 171 -5.98 -9.85 -1.05
N ASP A 172 -6.43 -9.99 0.21
CA ASP A 172 -7.71 -9.44 0.64
C ASP A 172 -7.72 -7.91 0.57
N ILE A 173 -6.62 -7.27 1.01
CA ILE A 173 -6.45 -5.81 0.94
C ILE A 173 -6.39 -5.35 -0.52
N ALA A 174 -5.67 -6.07 -1.38
CA ALA A 174 -5.65 -5.79 -2.82
C ALA A 174 -7.05 -5.92 -3.44
N ALA A 175 -7.82 -6.94 -3.06
CA ALA A 175 -9.18 -7.15 -3.54
C ALA A 175 -10.12 -6.04 -3.08
N MET A 176 -10.03 -5.63 -1.81
CA MET A 176 -10.79 -4.52 -1.25
C MET A 176 -10.51 -3.21 -2.01
N LEU A 177 -9.23 -2.87 -2.22
CA LEU A 177 -8.86 -1.65 -2.93
C LEU A 177 -9.20 -1.69 -4.42
N ASP A 178 -9.07 -2.86 -5.07
CA ASP A 178 -9.58 -3.06 -6.44
C ASP A 178 -11.09 -2.81 -6.45
N GLU A 179 -11.87 -3.34 -5.51
CA GLU A 179 -13.32 -3.06 -5.46
C GLU A 179 -13.62 -1.56 -5.31
N ILE A 180 -12.91 -0.86 -4.42
CA ILE A 180 -13.08 0.59 -4.23
C ILE A 180 -12.74 1.36 -5.50
N TYR A 181 -11.62 1.06 -6.16
CA TYR A 181 -11.05 1.94 -7.19
C TYR A 181 -11.06 1.37 -8.61
N LYS A 182 -11.62 0.19 -8.85
CA LYS A 182 -11.60 -0.50 -10.16
C LYS A 182 -12.05 0.40 -11.30
N GLN A 183 -13.14 1.15 -11.12
CA GLN A 183 -13.66 2.03 -12.17
C GLN A 183 -12.67 3.16 -12.51
N VAL A 184 -12.05 3.73 -11.49
CA VAL A 184 -11.06 4.81 -11.63
C VAL A 184 -9.80 4.27 -12.32
N HIS A 185 -9.21 3.21 -11.79
CA HIS A 185 -7.95 2.64 -12.30
C HIS A 185 -8.08 1.98 -13.68
N TYR A 186 -9.30 1.57 -14.09
CA TYR A 186 -9.53 0.97 -15.39
C TYR A 186 -9.15 1.94 -16.52
N GLY A 187 -9.55 3.22 -16.40
CA GLY A 187 -9.28 4.26 -17.39
C GLY A 187 -7.86 4.82 -17.35
N GLU A 188 -7.15 4.70 -16.23
CA GLU A 188 -5.83 5.29 -16.05
C GLU A 188 -4.71 4.47 -16.71
N SER A 189 -3.69 5.14 -17.25
CA SER A 189 -2.49 4.45 -17.74
C SER A 189 -1.64 3.94 -16.58
N ILE A 190 -0.76 2.97 -16.83
CA ILE A 190 0.20 2.54 -15.80
C ILE A 190 1.10 3.69 -15.36
N GLN A 191 1.47 4.58 -16.29
CA GLN A 191 2.27 5.76 -15.99
C GLN A 191 1.55 6.72 -15.04
N ASN A 192 0.26 7.00 -15.26
CA ASN A 192 -0.52 7.85 -14.35
C ASN A 192 -0.65 7.24 -12.96
N ILE A 193 -0.95 5.95 -12.87
CA ILE A 193 -1.00 5.22 -11.58
C ILE A 193 0.37 5.31 -10.88
N THR A 194 1.47 5.16 -11.62
CA THR A 194 2.82 5.27 -11.07
C THR A 194 3.18 6.72 -10.68
N PHE A 195 2.66 7.74 -11.36
CA PHE A 195 2.86 9.13 -10.96
C PHE A 195 2.20 9.44 -9.61
N HIS A 196 0.96 9.00 -9.40
CA HIS A 196 0.31 9.14 -8.09
C HIS A 196 1.05 8.35 -7.01
N PHE A 197 1.49 7.13 -7.30
CA PHE A 197 2.36 6.38 -6.38
C PHE A 197 3.62 7.17 -5.96
N LEU A 198 4.28 7.84 -6.91
CA LEU A 198 5.46 8.67 -6.61
C LEU A 198 5.12 9.93 -5.81
N GLU A 199 3.96 10.53 -6.08
CA GLU A 199 3.41 11.66 -5.32
C GLU A 199 3.27 11.28 -3.84
N GLU A 200 2.57 10.18 -3.52
CA GLU A 200 2.40 9.73 -2.13
C GLU A 200 3.71 9.40 -1.42
N VAL A 201 4.67 8.80 -2.16
CA VAL A 201 6.02 8.52 -1.60
C VAL A 201 6.72 9.82 -1.22
N GLY A 202 6.53 10.88 -2.00
CA GLY A 202 7.01 12.23 -1.72
C GLY A 202 6.29 12.87 -0.52
N GLU A 203 4.98 12.68 -0.38
CA GLU A 203 4.21 13.21 0.74
C GLU A 203 4.63 12.58 2.08
N VAL A 204 4.86 11.26 2.12
CA VAL A 204 5.45 10.60 3.30
C VAL A 204 6.85 11.17 3.60
N ALA A 205 7.68 11.39 2.57
CA ALA A 205 9.01 11.96 2.77
C ALA A 205 8.93 13.37 3.37
N TRP A 206 8.00 14.19 2.87
CA TRP A 206 7.74 15.51 3.41
C TRP A 206 7.26 15.46 4.87
N CYS A 207 6.34 14.56 5.22
CA CYS A 207 5.92 14.36 6.61
C CYS A 207 7.11 13.99 7.51
N LEU A 208 7.95 13.04 7.11
CA LEU A 208 9.12 12.63 7.89
C LEU A 208 10.13 13.77 8.08
N THR A 209 10.44 14.52 7.02
CA THR A 209 11.32 15.70 7.12
C THR A 209 10.73 16.77 8.03
N SER A 210 9.42 17.04 7.94
CA SER A 210 8.75 18.00 8.81
C SER A 210 8.84 17.59 10.28
N LEU A 211 8.72 16.30 10.58
CA LEU A 211 8.88 15.76 11.93
C LEU A 211 10.33 15.83 12.43
N ASP A 212 11.32 15.67 11.54
CA ASP A 212 12.74 15.87 11.86
C ASP A 212 13.09 17.33 12.19
N GLU A 213 12.41 18.26 11.53
CA GLU A 213 12.52 19.71 11.79
C GLU A 213 11.76 20.15 13.06
N GLY A 214 11.06 19.23 13.73
CA GLY A 214 10.31 19.49 14.96
C GLY A 214 8.91 20.07 14.73
N ASN A 215 8.42 20.07 13.48
CA ASN A 215 7.03 20.40 13.20
C ASN A 215 6.10 19.28 13.71
N GLN A 216 4.94 19.64 14.24
CA GLN A 216 3.96 18.67 14.75
C GLN A 216 2.61 18.71 14.01
N ILE A 217 2.36 19.78 13.25
CA ILE A 217 1.07 20.06 12.63
C ILE A 217 1.32 20.48 11.18
N ASN A 218 0.49 20.01 10.26
CA ASN A 218 0.49 20.52 8.90
C ASN A 218 -0.20 21.90 8.88
N PRO A 219 0.49 22.97 8.44
CA PRO A 219 -0.06 24.33 8.46
C PRO A 219 -1.24 24.53 7.50
N SER A 220 -1.43 23.64 6.53
CA SER A 220 -2.48 23.79 5.50
C SER A 220 -3.86 23.31 5.95
N ASP A 221 -3.93 22.34 6.86
CA ASP A 221 -5.18 21.68 7.22
C ASP A 221 -5.37 21.40 8.73
N GLU A 222 -4.40 21.82 9.55
CA GLU A 222 -4.34 21.64 11.01
C GLU A 222 -4.32 20.16 11.45
N THR A 223 -4.04 19.23 10.55
CA THR A 223 -3.96 17.81 10.88
C THR A 223 -2.61 17.52 11.58
N PRO A 224 -2.60 16.79 12.70
CA PRO A 224 -1.37 16.31 13.31
C PRO A 224 -0.53 15.50 12.31
N LEU A 225 0.77 15.80 12.21
CA LEU A 225 1.65 15.18 11.21
C LEU A 225 1.77 13.66 11.36
N ASN A 226 1.59 13.11 12.57
CA ASN A 226 1.58 11.66 12.78
C ASN A 226 0.33 10.98 12.19
N ILE A 227 -0.81 11.69 12.14
CA ILE A 227 -2.04 11.22 11.47
C ILE A 227 -1.86 11.30 9.96
N GLN A 228 -1.38 12.44 9.47
CA GLN A 228 -1.10 12.59 8.04
C GLN A 228 -0.07 11.56 7.56
N LEU A 229 1.01 11.33 8.31
CA LEU A 229 2.01 10.33 7.99
C LEU A 229 1.42 8.92 7.87
N ALA A 230 0.51 8.53 8.79
CA ALA A 230 -0.18 7.25 8.69
C ALA A 230 -1.05 7.17 7.43
N ASP A 231 -1.76 8.25 7.14
CA ASP A 231 -2.58 8.39 5.94
C ASP A 231 -1.77 8.22 4.65
N GLU A 232 -0.62 8.90 4.52
CA GLU A 232 0.17 8.82 3.30
C GLU A 232 0.88 7.47 3.17
N ILE A 233 1.24 6.82 4.28
CA ILE A 233 1.71 5.42 4.27
C ILE A 233 0.62 4.48 3.70
N ALA A 234 -0.64 4.68 4.09
CA ALA A 234 -1.75 3.90 3.54
C ALA A 234 -1.92 4.14 2.03
N ASP A 235 -1.70 5.37 1.55
CA ASP A 235 -1.82 5.71 0.13
C ASP A 235 -0.69 5.12 -0.70
N VAL A 236 0.55 5.17 -0.21
CA VAL A 236 1.68 4.46 -0.85
C VAL A 236 1.36 2.98 -1.04
N MET A 237 0.77 2.33 -0.03
CA MET A 237 0.34 0.93 -0.13
C MET A 237 -0.82 0.74 -1.11
N ALA A 238 -1.81 1.63 -1.10
CA ALA A 238 -2.95 1.54 -2.00
C ALA A 238 -2.54 1.66 -3.47
N TRP A 239 -1.69 2.64 -3.80
CA TRP A 239 -1.17 2.81 -5.15
C TRP A 239 -0.19 1.72 -5.57
N SER A 240 0.60 1.17 -4.64
CA SER A 240 1.41 -0.01 -4.91
C SER A 240 0.54 -1.18 -5.39
N LEU A 241 -0.57 -1.44 -4.70
CA LEU A 241 -1.52 -2.49 -5.07
C LEU A 241 -2.26 -2.16 -6.38
N ALA A 242 -2.52 -0.88 -6.66
CA ALA A 242 -3.07 -0.44 -7.94
C ALA A 242 -2.12 -0.74 -9.12
N ILE A 243 -0.81 -0.51 -8.95
CA ILE A 243 0.22 -0.87 -9.95
C ILE A 243 0.17 -2.38 -10.24
N VAL A 244 0.19 -3.22 -9.19
CA VAL A 244 0.11 -4.68 -9.30
C VAL A 244 -1.17 -5.09 -10.05
N GLY A 245 -2.31 -4.52 -9.66
CA GLY A 245 -3.59 -4.77 -10.30
C GLY A 245 -3.60 -4.40 -11.79
N LYS A 246 -3.00 -3.26 -12.16
CA LYS A 246 -2.91 -2.81 -13.56
C LYS A 246 -2.03 -3.74 -14.39
N LEU A 247 -0.86 -4.14 -13.89
CA LEU A 247 0.03 -5.07 -14.58
C LEU A 247 -0.60 -6.44 -14.80
N ALA A 248 -1.26 -6.99 -13.77
CA ALA A 248 -1.95 -8.27 -13.87
C ALA A 248 -3.10 -8.24 -14.90
N ASN A 249 -3.85 -7.13 -14.96
CA ASN A 249 -4.89 -6.95 -15.97
C ASN A 249 -4.30 -6.91 -17.39
N SER A 250 -3.17 -6.20 -17.59
CA SER A 250 -2.48 -6.15 -18.89
C SER A 250 -1.98 -7.52 -19.34
N ALA A 251 -1.37 -8.30 -18.44
CA ALA A 251 -0.91 -9.66 -18.76
C ALA A 251 -2.08 -10.58 -19.15
N THR A 252 -3.22 -10.47 -18.45
CA THR A 252 -4.43 -11.24 -18.75
C THR A 252 -5.00 -10.88 -20.12
N GLN A 253 -4.99 -9.60 -20.49
CA GLN A 253 -5.42 -9.14 -21.81
C GLN A 253 -4.50 -9.68 -22.92
N THR A 254 -3.18 -9.65 -22.73
CA THR A 254 -2.22 -10.23 -23.69
C THR A 254 -2.44 -11.72 -23.86
N ASN A 255 -2.57 -12.49 -22.77
CA ASN A 255 -2.82 -13.93 -22.83
C ASN A 255 -4.14 -14.24 -23.56
N ARG A 256 -5.18 -13.43 -23.33
CA ARG A 256 -6.48 -13.57 -24.00
C ARG A 256 -6.44 -13.23 -25.49
N LEU A 257 -5.62 -12.25 -25.89
CA LEU A 257 -5.38 -11.97 -27.31
C LEU A 257 -4.61 -13.13 -27.96
N MET A 258 -3.57 -13.63 -27.29
CA MET A 258 -2.81 -14.79 -27.79
C MET A 258 -3.67 -16.04 -27.94
N SER A 259 -4.66 -16.27 -27.08
CA SER A 259 -5.58 -17.41 -27.21
C SER A 259 -6.57 -17.29 -28.38
N VAL A 260 -6.88 -16.08 -28.85
CA VAL A 260 -7.65 -15.89 -30.11
C VAL A 260 -6.85 -16.37 -31.32
N PHE A 261 -5.53 -16.16 -31.32
CA PHE A 261 -4.63 -16.62 -32.37
C PHE A 261 -4.25 -18.11 -32.24
N HIS A 262 -4.45 -18.70 -31.06
CA HIS A 262 -4.23 -20.12 -30.79
C HIS A 262 -5.46 -20.76 -30.12
N PRO A 263 -6.50 -21.14 -30.90
CA PRO A 263 -7.81 -21.59 -30.40
C PRO A 263 -7.82 -22.91 -29.61
N ILE A 264 -6.67 -23.54 -29.39
CA ILE A 264 -6.59 -24.92 -28.88
C ILE A 264 -6.77 -24.98 -27.35
N ALA A 265 -6.65 -23.87 -26.64
CA ALA A 265 -6.90 -23.81 -25.19
C ALA A 265 -8.21 -23.05 -24.89
N GLN A 266 -9.34 -23.77 -24.89
CA GLN A 266 -10.58 -23.22 -24.33
C GLN A 266 -10.46 -23.17 -22.81
N SER A 267 -10.34 -21.96 -22.24
CA SER A 267 -10.36 -21.78 -20.79
C SER A 267 -11.76 -22.06 -20.24
N THR A 268 -11.87 -22.89 -19.22
CA THR A 268 -13.15 -23.19 -18.53
C THR A 268 -13.57 -22.00 -17.65
N THR A 269 -14.81 -22.01 -17.15
CA THR A 269 -15.28 -20.98 -16.20
C THR A 269 -14.50 -20.96 -14.89
N GLU A 270 -13.95 -22.11 -14.47
CA GLU A 270 -13.08 -22.21 -13.29
C GLU A 270 -11.79 -21.39 -13.46
N ASP A 271 -11.26 -21.28 -14.68
CA ASP A 271 -10.05 -20.50 -14.96
C ASP A 271 -10.23 -18.99 -14.68
N LYS A 272 -11.47 -18.48 -14.77
CA LYS A 272 -11.75 -17.05 -14.52
C LYS A 272 -11.69 -16.68 -13.04
N GLU A 273 -12.18 -17.52 -12.15
CA GLU A 273 -12.11 -17.26 -10.70
C GLU A 273 -10.71 -17.45 -10.16
N ILE A 274 -10.01 -18.49 -10.64
CA ILE A 274 -8.59 -18.72 -10.35
C ILE A 274 -7.76 -17.50 -10.77
N SER A 275 -8.02 -16.94 -11.95
CA SER A 275 -7.36 -15.72 -12.43
C SER A 275 -7.56 -14.50 -11.51
N LYS A 276 -8.76 -14.31 -10.94
CA LYS A 276 -9.02 -13.18 -10.04
C LYS A 276 -8.24 -13.30 -8.73
N LYS A 277 -8.22 -14.49 -8.11
CA LYS A 277 -7.44 -14.71 -6.88
C LYS A 277 -5.94 -14.60 -7.14
N GLN A 278 -5.46 -15.18 -8.24
CA GLN A 278 -4.05 -15.09 -8.65
C GLN A 278 -3.59 -13.64 -8.85
N LYS A 279 -4.43 -12.79 -9.46
CA LYS A 279 -4.13 -11.36 -9.63
C LYS A 279 -3.84 -10.67 -8.29
N HIS A 280 -4.64 -10.94 -7.27
CA HIS A 280 -4.48 -10.29 -5.96
C HIS A 280 -3.33 -10.88 -5.13
N ASN A 281 -2.96 -12.14 -5.38
CA ASN A 281 -1.80 -12.77 -4.75
C ASN A 281 -0.45 -12.31 -5.33
N LEU A 282 -0.44 -11.59 -6.46
CA LEU A 282 0.79 -11.32 -7.20
C LEU A 282 1.84 -10.59 -6.35
N LEU A 283 1.46 -9.61 -5.52
CA LEU A 283 2.44 -8.93 -4.65
C LEU A 283 3.05 -9.90 -3.61
N ALA A 284 2.23 -10.75 -2.98
CA ALA A 284 2.70 -11.73 -2.00
C ALA A 284 3.65 -12.76 -2.64
N GLN A 285 3.35 -13.21 -3.87
CA GLN A 285 4.22 -14.10 -4.64
C GLN A 285 5.57 -13.46 -4.95
N TRP A 286 5.59 -12.18 -5.31
CA TRP A 286 6.84 -11.48 -5.59
C TRP A 286 7.64 -11.15 -4.33
N LEU A 287 6.97 -10.79 -3.23
CA LEU A 287 7.61 -10.67 -1.91
C LEU A 287 8.26 -12.01 -1.53
N TRP A 288 7.52 -13.11 -1.64
CA TRP A 288 8.05 -14.44 -1.36
C TRP A 288 9.25 -14.76 -2.25
N SER A 289 9.14 -14.60 -3.57
CA SER A 289 10.25 -14.88 -4.49
C SER A 289 11.48 -14.02 -4.23
N SER A 290 11.31 -12.80 -3.70
CA SER A 290 12.43 -11.88 -3.45
C SER A 290 13.16 -12.20 -2.14
N PHE A 291 12.41 -12.62 -1.11
CA PHE A 291 12.95 -12.79 0.24
C PHE A 291 13.15 -14.24 0.65
N TYR A 292 12.44 -15.20 0.06
CA TYR A 292 12.59 -16.61 0.40
C TYR A 292 13.94 -17.17 -0.07
N ASP A 293 14.64 -17.80 0.85
CA ASP A 293 15.86 -18.56 0.58
C ASP A 293 15.53 -20.06 0.59
N ARG A 294 15.72 -20.71 -0.56
CA ARG A 294 15.37 -22.12 -0.75
C ARG A 294 16.25 -23.06 0.09
N ASP A 295 17.50 -22.70 0.32
CA ASP A 295 18.45 -23.56 1.04
C ASP A 295 18.19 -23.48 2.54
N LYS A 296 17.82 -22.30 3.04
CA LYS A 296 17.48 -22.07 4.45
C LYS A 296 16.01 -22.33 4.78
N LEU A 297 15.17 -22.54 3.78
CA LEU A 297 13.73 -22.75 3.89
C LEU A 297 13.00 -21.66 4.70
N LYS A 298 13.47 -20.41 4.61
CA LYS A 298 12.92 -19.27 5.34
C LYS A 298 13.15 -17.97 4.58
N ILE A 299 12.48 -16.90 4.99
CA ILE A 299 12.76 -15.58 4.44
C ILE A 299 14.08 -15.01 4.98
N CYS A 300 14.81 -14.30 4.15
CA CYS A 300 16.13 -13.74 4.44
C CYS A 300 16.31 -12.41 3.72
N CYS A 301 17.31 -11.63 4.11
CA CYS A 301 17.70 -10.46 3.33
C CYS A 301 18.09 -10.88 1.90
N PRO A 302 17.53 -10.26 0.83
CA PRO A 302 17.78 -10.68 -0.55
C PRO A 302 19.25 -10.59 -0.97
N LEU A 303 20.04 -9.72 -0.31
CA LEU A 303 21.42 -9.42 -0.65
C LEU A 303 22.44 -10.32 0.08
N CYS A 304 22.33 -10.45 1.40
CA CYS A 304 23.28 -11.26 2.19
C CYS A 304 22.76 -12.66 2.53
N LYS A 305 21.49 -12.96 2.21
CA LYS A 305 20.83 -14.23 2.52
C LYS A 305 20.81 -14.58 4.01
N GLU A 306 20.93 -13.58 4.89
CA GLU A 306 20.88 -13.76 6.35
C GLU A 306 19.64 -13.11 6.99
N GLU A 307 19.26 -13.66 8.15
CA GLU A 307 18.24 -13.17 9.08
C GLU A 307 18.79 -13.38 10.51
N PRO A 308 19.17 -12.31 11.24
CA PRO A 308 19.05 -10.90 10.86
C PRO A 308 20.04 -10.49 9.75
N CYS A 309 19.69 -9.46 9.00
CA CYS A 309 20.50 -8.90 7.91
C CYS A 309 21.87 -8.41 8.40
N ILE A 310 22.94 -8.79 7.68
CA ILE A 310 24.33 -8.39 7.97
C ILE A 310 24.94 -7.46 6.91
N CYS A 311 24.17 -7.03 5.91
CA CYS A 311 24.67 -6.15 4.84
C CYS A 311 25.28 -4.85 5.41
N GLY A 312 26.45 -4.44 4.92
CA GLY A 312 27.12 -3.19 5.32
C GLY A 312 28.05 -3.30 6.53
N LYS A 313 28.26 -4.49 7.10
CA LYS A 313 29.31 -4.76 8.10
C LYS A 313 30.70 -4.98 7.46
N ARG A 314 31.14 -4.08 6.59
CA ARG A 314 32.51 -4.10 6.05
C ARG A 314 33.30 -2.96 6.66
#